data_AF-I4BXM9-F1
#
_entry.id   AF-I4BXM9-F1
#
_cell.length_a   1.000
_cell.length_b   1.000
_cell.length_c   1.000
_cell.angle_alpha   90.00
_cell.angle_beta   90.00
_cell.angle_gamma   90.00
#
_symmetry.space_group_name_H-M   'P 1'
#
loop_
_entity.id
_entity.type
_entity.pdbx_description
1 polymer ?
#
loop_
_entity_poly.entity_id
_entity_poly.type
_entity_poly.pdbx_seq_one_letter_code
_entity_poly.pdbx_strand_id
1 'polypeptide(L)'
;MRGKSLVRIAFLSSIVVMLFALPSMAATTKVVLDGHSLTIDEVLSVSKGEVEVAISPEAMKQVEAGFAVVMEAALQGKPVYGLTTGVGWNKDKSVFEERDGKKVLSEELLARSREFNILSLRAHGGGVGPDLPADVVRAAMLIRLNTFLTGIPGVQPAVVNQYRDFLNKKITPVVPSRGSVGEADITIASHIGLAMIGEWQVDYRGKRMAAADALKEAGLSPIKPVGKDFLSMLSTNAVAAGQAVLAVEEAKNYANKAIVVFGLTLEGLNGNIAPFLKATTEIRPFPGMLKASKMIRDTLEGSYLWQPAEGRPLQDPLSFRTMGYALGNVLDAIEEAEKALIIQINSSDDNPAVIAGVTEVERPDSEYITNYLVKGEQKGAIYPTANFDMLPVVARIEQLSHSLARMSQNIVMQTIRFENPNITGLSRFLASEENTLGHAFGAIQKPLGELYAENRQLAMPVSMDGFALAGNIEDTFANSLLAIRNLEKITDNMYYISSIQMLHTAQAVDLRGKVQLAKKTKALYDAYRKVVPFVSFDRIYTADFTKGYEFLKSYTVK
;
A
#
# COMPACT_ATOMS: atom_id res chain seq x y z
N MET A 1 86.42 26.30 -11.36
CA MET A 1 86.17 26.82 -10.00
C MET A 1 84.91 26.17 -9.45
N ARG A 2 85.01 25.70 -8.19
CA ARG A 2 83.96 25.22 -7.24
C ARG A 2 82.52 25.62 -7.59
N GLY A 3 81.45 24.83 -7.46
CA GLY A 3 81.24 23.49 -6.91
C GLY A 3 79.79 23.33 -6.40
N LYS A 4 79.30 22.08 -6.43
CA LYS A 4 78.20 21.47 -5.65
C LYS A 4 76.75 21.80 -6.10
N SER A 5 75.77 20.88 -6.13
CA SER A 5 75.66 19.52 -5.58
C SER A 5 74.35 18.83 -6.04
N LEU A 6 74.42 17.53 -6.36
CA LEU A 6 73.45 16.41 -6.21
C LEU A 6 72.01 16.57 -6.79
N VAL A 7 71.37 15.58 -7.43
CA VAL A 7 70.91 14.29 -6.86
C VAL A 7 70.49 13.30 -7.99
N ARG A 8 70.96 12.05 -7.82
CA ARG A 8 70.45 10.70 -8.13
C ARG A 8 69.39 10.40 -9.21
N ILE A 9 69.76 9.35 -9.97
CA ILE A 9 69.03 8.40 -10.82
C ILE A 9 67.94 7.60 -10.07
N ALA A 10 66.80 7.31 -10.71
CA ALA A 10 66.12 6.01 -10.63
C ALA A 10 65.05 5.83 -11.74
N PHE A 11 65.18 4.73 -12.48
CA PHE A 11 64.22 4.16 -13.42
C PHE A 11 62.90 3.78 -12.73
N LEU A 12 61.77 3.97 -13.41
CA LEU A 12 60.49 3.34 -13.05
C LEU A 12 59.84 2.73 -14.29
N SER A 13 59.80 1.41 -14.27
CA SER A 13 59.20 0.45 -15.20
C SER A 13 57.67 0.54 -15.22
N SER A 14 57.10 0.58 -16.43
CA SER A 14 55.66 0.55 -16.68
C SER A 14 55.13 -0.88 -16.63
N ILE A 15 54.28 -1.21 -15.66
CA ILE A 15 53.46 -2.42 -15.64
C ILE A 15 52.04 -2.02 -16.03
N VAL A 16 51.57 -2.51 -17.18
CA VAL A 16 50.17 -2.40 -17.61
C VAL A 16 49.43 -3.64 -17.08
N VAL A 17 48.56 -3.44 -16.08
CA VAL A 17 47.62 -4.47 -15.62
C VAL A 17 46.30 -4.28 -16.39
N MET A 18 45.99 -5.19 -17.31
CA MET A 18 44.64 -5.34 -17.87
C MET A 18 43.75 -6.00 -16.81
N LEU A 19 42.87 -5.22 -16.20
CA LEU A 19 41.78 -5.70 -15.35
C LEU A 19 40.63 -6.19 -16.23
N PHE A 20 40.41 -7.51 -16.28
CA PHE A 20 39.16 -8.07 -16.76
C PHE A 20 38.05 -7.76 -15.75
N ALA A 21 37.09 -6.92 -16.15
CA ALA A 21 35.85 -6.73 -15.40
C ALA A 21 35.00 -8.00 -15.50
N LEU A 22 35.06 -8.86 -14.47
CA LEU A 22 34.05 -9.89 -14.26
C LEU A 22 32.73 -9.19 -13.91
N PRO A 23 31.59 -9.59 -14.50
CA PRO A 23 30.31 -9.05 -14.09
C PRO A 23 30.08 -9.45 -12.63
N SER A 24 29.92 -8.44 -11.77
CA SER A 24 29.40 -8.62 -10.43
C SER A 24 28.08 -9.37 -10.53
N MET A 25 28.02 -10.61 -10.04
CA MET A 25 26.74 -11.22 -9.71
C MET A 25 26.16 -10.37 -8.58
N ALA A 26 25.31 -9.42 -8.93
CA ALA A 26 24.44 -8.80 -7.95
C ALA A 26 23.67 -9.94 -7.30
N ALA A 27 23.94 -10.20 -6.02
CA ALA A 27 23.12 -11.11 -5.24
C ALA A 27 21.70 -10.55 -5.30
N THR A 28 20.83 -11.20 -6.06
CA THR A 28 19.39 -10.93 -6.03
C THR A 28 18.96 -11.00 -4.58
N THR A 29 18.62 -9.85 -4.00
CA THR A 29 17.98 -9.74 -2.71
C THR A 29 16.76 -10.65 -2.75
N LYS A 30 16.66 -11.57 -1.79
CA LYS A 30 15.54 -12.52 -1.65
C LYS A 30 14.76 -12.17 -0.39
N VAL A 31 13.44 -12.14 -0.50
CA VAL A 31 12.53 -12.11 0.66
C VAL A 31 12.18 -13.54 1.01
N VAL A 32 12.48 -13.95 2.25
CA VAL A 32 12.17 -15.28 2.76
C VAL A 32 10.93 -15.17 3.63
N LEU A 33 9.83 -15.77 3.18
CA LEU A 33 8.57 -15.74 3.91
C LEU A 33 8.50 -16.87 4.94
N ASP A 34 8.00 -16.54 6.12
CA ASP A 34 7.79 -17.45 7.26
C ASP A 34 6.35 -17.46 7.77
N GLY A 35 5.49 -16.59 7.23
CA GLY A 35 4.09 -16.43 7.62
C GLY A 35 3.82 -15.30 8.63
N HIS A 36 4.86 -14.66 9.19
CA HIS A 36 4.72 -13.80 10.37
C HIS A 36 5.58 -12.53 10.37
N SER A 37 6.65 -12.46 9.58
CA SER A 37 7.63 -11.37 9.63
C SER A 37 7.70 -10.48 8.38
N LEU A 38 6.72 -10.59 7.47
CA LEU A 38 6.66 -9.77 6.26
C LEU A 38 6.54 -8.28 6.61
N THR A 39 7.39 -7.46 6.02
CA THR A 39 7.38 -6.00 6.19
C THR A 39 6.71 -5.29 5.02
N ILE A 40 6.26 -4.05 5.24
CA ILE A 40 5.70 -3.20 4.19
C ILE A 40 6.73 -2.96 3.06
N ASP A 41 7.99 -2.73 3.38
CA ASP A 41 9.05 -2.50 2.39
C ASP A 41 9.28 -3.71 1.48
N GLU A 42 9.17 -4.92 2.03
CA GLU A 42 9.25 -6.16 1.25
C GLU A 42 8.04 -6.34 0.33
N VAL A 43 6.83 -6.00 0.80
CA VAL A 43 5.63 -5.96 -0.04
C VAL A 43 5.83 -5.02 -1.23
N LEU A 44 6.33 -3.80 -0.97
CA LEU A 44 6.59 -2.79 -2.00
C LEU A 44 7.68 -3.22 -3.00
N SER A 45 8.71 -3.93 -2.53
CA SER A 45 9.82 -4.39 -3.38
C SER A 45 9.39 -5.56 -4.29
N VAL A 46 8.63 -6.51 -3.75
CA VAL A 46 8.12 -7.66 -4.52
C VAL A 46 7.01 -7.25 -5.48
N SER A 47 6.15 -6.30 -5.08
CA SER A 47 5.06 -5.79 -5.95
C SER A 47 5.60 -5.20 -7.26
N LYS A 48 6.72 -4.46 -7.18
CA LYS A 48 7.47 -3.93 -8.34
C LYS A 48 8.23 -5.00 -9.14
N GLY A 49 8.34 -6.21 -8.61
CA GLY A 49 9.07 -7.32 -9.24
C GLY A 49 10.59 -7.13 -9.22
N GLU A 50 11.10 -6.43 -8.21
CA GLU A 50 12.53 -6.15 -8.00
C GLU A 50 13.24 -7.28 -7.24
N VAL A 51 12.48 -8.07 -6.47
CA VAL A 51 12.99 -9.07 -5.52
C VAL A 51 12.30 -10.42 -5.75
N GLU A 52 13.08 -11.51 -5.64
CA GLU A 52 12.56 -12.88 -5.63
C GLU A 52 12.02 -13.27 -4.25
N VAL A 53 11.06 -14.19 -4.24
CA VAL A 53 10.42 -14.74 -3.06
C VAL A 53 10.89 -16.17 -2.83
N ALA A 54 11.28 -16.46 -1.60
CA ALA A 54 11.56 -17.79 -1.09
C ALA A 54 10.62 -18.12 0.08
N ILE A 55 10.45 -19.41 0.36
CA ILE A 55 9.62 -19.91 1.45
C ILE A 55 10.53 -20.60 2.46
N SER A 56 10.35 -20.30 3.74
CA SER A 56 11.03 -21.01 4.83
C SER A 56 10.63 -22.50 4.86
N PRO A 57 11.57 -23.45 4.99
CA PRO A 57 11.26 -24.86 5.15
C PRO A 57 10.35 -25.15 6.35
N GLU A 58 10.53 -24.41 7.45
CA GLU A 58 9.71 -24.54 8.67
C GLU A 58 8.26 -24.11 8.42
N ALA A 59 8.07 -23.04 7.65
CA ALA A 59 6.75 -22.57 7.25
C ALA A 59 6.04 -23.58 6.33
N MET A 60 6.75 -24.21 5.39
CA MET A 60 6.15 -25.25 4.54
C MET A 60 5.66 -26.46 5.35
N LYS A 61 6.34 -26.81 6.46
CA LYS A 61 5.86 -27.86 7.37
C LYS A 61 4.52 -27.48 8.03
N GLN A 62 4.29 -26.20 8.32
CA GLN A 62 3.01 -25.73 8.86
C GLN A 62 1.89 -25.86 7.82
N VAL A 63 2.16 -25.53 6.56
CA VAL A 63 1.24 -25.75 5.44
C VAL A 63 0.87 -27.23 5.33
N GLU A 64 1.87 -28.12 5.33
CA GLU A 64 1.67 -29.56 5.26
C GLU A 64 0.83 -30.08 6.44
N ALA A 65 1.11 -29.62 7.66
CA ALA A 65 0.36 -30.00 8.85
C ALA A 65 -1.10 -29.51 8.81
N GLY A 66 -1.34 -28.25 8.40
CA GLY A 66 -2.69 -27.72 8.23
C GLY A 66 -3.49 -28.48 7.20
N PHE A 67 -2.91 -28.75 6.03
CA PHE A 67 -3.55 -29.58 4.99
C PHE A 67 -3.86 -30.99 5.49
N ALA A 68 -2.93 -31.62 6.23
CA ALA A 68 -3.12 -32.96 6.78
C ALA A 68 -4.32 -33.02 7.76
N VAL A 69 -4.55 -31.97 8.55
CA VAL A 69 -5.73 -31.85 9.43
C VAL A 69 -7.03 -31.75 8.63
N VAL A 70 -7.06 -31.00 7.52
CA VAL A 70 -8.24 -30.94 6.63
C VAL A 70 -8.59 -32.32 6.09
N MET A 71 -7.58 -33.08 5.66
CA MET A 71 -7.78 -34.42 5.10
C MET A 71 -8.24 -35.42 6.17
N GLU A 72 -7.67 -35.37 7.37
CA GLU A 72 -8.09 -36.21 8.51
C GLU A 72 -9.52 -35.87 8.98
N ALA A 73 -9.92 -34.60 8.98
CA ALA A 73 -11.29 -34.20 9.30
C ALA A 73 -12.30 -34.86 8.34
N ALA A 74 -11.98 -34.92 7.05
CA ALA A 74 -12.82 -35.61 6.08
C ALA A 74 -12.88 -37.12 6.34
N LEU A 75 -11.78 -37.76 6.77
CA LEU A 75 -11.74 -39.18 7.19
C LEU A 75 -12.67 -39.48 8.37
N GLN A 76 -13.00 -38.48 9.18
CA GLN A 76 -13.91 -38.61 10.32
C GLN A 76 -15.36 -38.28 9.95
N GLY A 77 -15.66 -37.99 8.68
CA GLY A 77 -16.98 -37.55 8.25
C GLY A 77 -17.35 -36.16 8.76
N LYS A 78 -16.38 -35.40 9.30
CA LYS A 78 -16.65 -34.03 9.74
C LYS A 78 -16.97 -33.15 8.54
N PRO A 79 -17.93 -32.22 8.68
CA PRO A 79 -18.20 -31.22 7.66
C PRO A 79 -16.97 -30.39 7.31
N VAL A 80 -16.51 -30.47 6.07
CA VAL A 80 -15.43 -29.66 5.49
C VAL A 80 -15.96 -29.11 4.17
N TYR A 81 -16.16 -27.80 4.10
CA TYR A 81 -16.72 -27.13 2.93
C TYR A 81 -15.76 -27.25 1.74
N GLY A 82 -16.26 -27.80 0.63
CA GLY A 82 -15.43 -28.15 -0.54
C GLY A 82 -14.90 -29.57 -0.58
N LEU A 83 -15.03 -30.33 0.52
CA LEU A 83 -14.62 -31.73 0.60
C LEU A 83 -15.78 -32.66 0.89
N THR A 84 -16.39 -32.54 2.07
CA THR A 84 -17.48 -33.41 2.54
C THR A 84 -18.82 -32.69 2.58
N THR A 85 -18.82 -31.35 2.68
CA THR A 85 -20.01 -30.48 2.51
C THR A 85 -19.89 -29.61 1.26
N GLY A 86 -21.02 -29.18 0.70
CA GLY A 86 -21.10 -28.55 -0.63
C GLY A 86 -21.16 -29.56 -1.78
N VAL A 87 -20.59 -30.77 -1.61
CA VAL A 87 -20.72 -31.91 -2.55
C VAL A 87 -21.95 -32.79 -2.31
N GLY A 88 -22.65 -32.63 -1.18
CA GLY A 88 -23.92 -33.31 -0.87
C GLY A 88 -23.84 -34.83 -0.61
N TRP A 89 -22.64 -35.39 -0.44
CA TRP A 89 -22.42 -36.84 -0.58
C TRP A 89 -22.63 -37.68 0.69
N ASN A 90 -22.57 -37.08 1.88
CA ASN A 90 -22.48 -37.84 3.14
C ASN A 90 -23.74 -38.59 3.57
N LYS A 91 -24.86 -38.53 2.83
CA LYS A 91 -26.13 -39.11 3.29
C LYS A 91 -26.28 -40.62 3.01
N ASP A 92 -25.74 -41.14 1.89
CA ASP A 92 -26.11 -42.50 1.43
C ASP A 92 -24.94 -43.38 0.91
N LYS A 93 -23.67 -42.92 0.96
CA LYS A 93 -22.53 -43.66 0.36
C LYS A 93 -21.26 -43.60 1.22
N SER A 94 -20.47 -44.68 1.22
CA SER A 94 -19.15 -44.71 1.88
C SER A 94 -18.21 -43.71 1.21
N VAL A 95 -17.60 -42.84 2.01
CA VAL A 95 -16.63 -41.82 1.60
C VAL A 95 -15.17 -42.29 1.71
N PHE A 96 -14.96 -43.56 2.09
CA PHE A 96 -13.64 -44.14 2.36
C PHE A 96 -13.38 -45.42 1.57
N GLU A 97 -12.11 -45.63 1.25
CA GLU A 97 -11.53 -46.88 0.76
C GLU A 97 -10.42 -47.34 1.73
N GLU A 98 -10.14 -48.64 1.78
CA GLU A 98 -8.91 -49.14 2.39
C GLU A 98 -7.80 -49.27 1.33
N ARG A 99 -6.65 -48.66 1.61
CA ARG A 99 -5.41 -48.88 0.86
C ARG A 99 -4.29 -49.13 1.85
N ASP A 100 -3.57 -50.24 1.68
CA ASP A 100 -2.45 -50.64 2.54
C ASP A 100 -2.79 -50.66 4.05
N GLY A 101 -4.00 -51.10 4.40
CA GLY A 101 -4.48 -51.16 5.79
C GLY A 101 -4.81 -49.80 6.42
N LYS A 102 -4.84 -48.72 5.64
CA LYS A 102 -5.24 -47.39 6.07
C LYS A 102 -6.53 -46.94 5.36
N LYS A 103 -7.37 -46.22 6.10
CA LYS A 103 -8.51 -45.50 5.52
C LYS A 103 -8.00 -44.31 4.72
N VAL A 104 -8.43 -44.22 3.48
CA VAL A 104 -8.18 -43.08 2.58
C VAL A 104 -9.51 -42.61 1.99
N LEU A 105 -9.57 -41.36 1.54
CA LEU A 105 -10.75 -40.86 0.81
C LEU A 105 -10.85 -41.56 -0.55
N SER A 106 -12.08 -41.88 -0.97
CA SER A 106 -12.31 -42.52 -2.26
C SER A 106 -11.92 -41.62 -3.43
N GLU A 107 -11.50 -42.21 -4.56
CA GLU A 107 -11.13 -41.41 -5.74
C GLU A 107 -12.34 -40.67 -6.32
N GLU A 108 -13.53 -41.26 -6.21
CA GLU A 108 -14.80 -40.63 -6.62
C GLU A 108 -15.10 -39.36 -5.82
N LEU A 109 -14.86 -39.39 -4.50
CA LEU A 109 -15.03 -38.21 -3.64
C LEU A 109 -13.99 -37.13 -3.96
N LEU A 110 -12.73 -37.50 -4.14
CA LEU A 110 -11.66 -36.56 -4.52
C LEU A 110 -11.95 -35.90 -5.87
N ALA A 111 -12.45 -36.66 -6.86
CA ALA A 111 -12.86 -36.12 -8.15
C ALA A 111 -13.98 -35.08 -8.03
N ARG A 112 -15.03 -35.36 -7.24
CA ARG A 112 -16.10 -34.37 -7.01
C ARG A 112 -15.68 -33.19 -6.16
N SER A 113 -14.79 -33.39 -5.17
CA SER A 113 -14.19 -32.27 -4.43
C SER A 113 -13.44 -31.33 -5.38
N ARG A 114 -12.64 -31.88 -6.31
CA ARG A 114 -11.94 -31.09 -7.34
C ARG A 114 -12.92 -30.34 -8.25
N GLU A 115 -13.97 -31.01 -8.72
CA GLU A 115 -15.00 -30.38 -9.55
C GLU A 115 -15.71 -29.24 -8.79
N PHE A 116 -16.11 -29.48 -7.54
CA PHE A 116 -16.73 -28.47 -6.70
C PHE A 116 -15.82 -27.27 -6.47
N ASN A 117 -14.53 -27.50 -6.22
CA ASN A 117 -13.53 -26.44 -6.05
C ASN A 117 -13.44 -25.55 -7.31
N ILE A 118 -13.38 -26.16 -8.50
CA ILE A 118 -13.35 -25.45 -9.79
C ILE A 118 -14.64 -24.66 -10.02
N LEU A 119 -15.80 -25.29 -9.85
CA LEU A 119 -17.10 -24.63 -10.02
C LEU A 119 -17.29 -23.47 -9.04
N SER A 120 -16.80 -23.62 -7.81
CA SER A 120 -16.86 -22.57 -6.81
C SER A 120 -15.96 -21.39 -7.16
N LEU A 121 -14.72 -21.61 -7.63
CA LEU A 121 -13.88 -20.53 -8.15
C LEU A 121 -14.58 -19.75 -9.27
N ARG A 122 -15.21 -20.46 -10.22
CA ARG A 122 -15.96 -19.84 -11.33
C ARG A 122 -17.18 -19.05 -10.84
N ALA A 123 -17.95 -19.61 -9.92
CA ALA A 123 -19.14 -18.96 -9.37
C ALA A 123 -18.80 -17.66 -8.62
N HIS A 124 -17.58 -17.57 -8.07
CA HIS A 124 -17.08 -16.36 -7.40
C HIS A 124 -16.25 -15.47 -8.34
N GLY A 125 -16.05 -15.81 -9.62
CA GLY A 125 -15.33 -14.98 -10.60
C GLY A 125 -16.16 -13.79 -11.08
N GLY A 126 -16.52 -12.86 -10.18
CA GLY A 126 -17.57 -11.87 -10.40
C GLY A 126 -17.15 -10.39 -10.22
N GLY A 127 -15.90 -10.07 -10.53
CA GLY A 127 -15.37 -8.71 -10.42
C GLY A 127 -15.77 -7.80 -11.59
N VAL A 128 -15.81 -6.49 -11.36
CA VAL A 128 -16.16 -5.46 -12.35
C VAL A 128 -15.21 -4.26 -12.29
N GLY A 129 -15.31 -3.37 -13.28
CA GLY A 129 -14.49 -2.15 -13.37
C GLY A 129 -13.16 -2.37 -14.10
N PRO A 130 -12.29 -1.34 -14.13
CA PRO A 130 -10.98 -1.47 -14.75
C PRO A 130 -10.12 -2.51 -14.01
N ASP A 131 -9.14 -3.07 -14.70
CA ASP A 131 -8.18 -3.99 -14.09
C ASP A 131 -7.34 -3.29 -13.01
N LEU A 132 -7.02 -4.01 -11.95
CA LEU A 132 -6.05 -3.57 -10.97
C LEU A 132 -4.65 -3.47 -11.58
N PRO A 133 -3.86 -2.46 -11.19
CA PRO A 133 -2.45 -2.39 -11.51
C PRO A 133 -1.68 -3.66 -11.09
N ALA A 134 -0.66 -4.01 -11.89
CA ALA A 134 0.07 -5.26 -11.69
C ALA A 134 0.79 -5.34 -10.32
N ASP A 135 1.24 -4.21 -9.80
CA ASP A 135 1.85 -4.11 -8.47
C ASP A 135 0.85 -4.41 -7.35
N VAL A 136 -0.39 -3.92 -7.44
CA VAL A 136 -1.47 -4.27 -6.49
C VAL A 136 -1.72 -5.78 -6.48
N VAL A 137 -1.86 -6.40 -7.67
CA VAL A 137 -2.11 -7.85 -7.76
C VAL A 137 -0.92 -8.65 -7.20
N ARG A 138 0.31 -8.22 -7.49
CA ARG A 138 1.51 -8.89 -6.95
C ARG A 138 1.66 -8.72 -5.44
N ALA A 139 1.31 -7.55 -4.90
CA ALA A 139 1.24 -7.34 -3.45
C ALA A 139 0.22 -8.28 -2.82
N ALA A 140 -0.97 -8.39 -3.42
CA ALA A 140 -2.02 -9.30 -2.96
C ALA A 140 -1.56 -10.76 -2.97
N MET A 141 -0.91 -11.19 -4.04
CA MET A 141 -0.35 -12.53 -4.14
C MET A 141 0.72 -12.80 -3.09
N LEU A 142 1.60 -11.83 -2.82
CA LEU A 142 2.63 -11.97 -1.78
C LEU A 142 2.03 -12.09 -0.39
N ILE A 143 1.08 -11.20 -0.07
CA ILE A 143 0.40 -11.21 1.23
C ILE A 143 -0.33 -12.54 1.41
N ARG A 144 -1.10 -12.99 0.40
CA ARG A 144 -1.82 -14.26 0.50
C ARG A 144 -0.86 -15.45 0.62
N LEU A 145 0.25 -15.43 -0.10
CA LEU A 145 1.33 -16.41 0.05
C LEU A 145 1.85 -16.45 1.48
N ASN A 146 2.18 -15.29 2.07
CA ASN A 146 2.63 -15.21 3.46
C ASN A 146 1.57 -15.77 4.42
N THR A 147 0.29 -15.40 4.27
CA THR A 147 -0.75 -15.91 5.18
C THR A 147 -1.01 -17.41 5.03
N PHE A 148 -0.77 -18.01 3.85
CA PHE A 148 -0.80 -19.48 3.71
C PHE A 148 0.24 -20.18 4.58
N LEU A 149 1.41 -19.56 4.75
CA LEU A 149 2.55 -20.14 5.49
C LEU A 149 2.30 -20.27 6.99
N THR A 150 1.25 -19.65 7.52
CA THR A 150 0.77 -19.89 8.89
C THR A 150 0.22 -21.32 9.07
N GLY A 151 -0.07 -22.03 7.97
CA GLY A 151 -0.76 -23.33 7.99
C GLY A 151 -2.27 -23.22 8.25
N ILE A 152 -2.75 -22.07 8.72
CA ILE A 152 -4.15 -21.85 9.14
C ILE A 152 -5.16 -22.04 8.00
N PRO A 153 -4.89 -21.60 6.76
CA PRO A 153 -5.83 -21.83 5.66
C PRO A 153 -6.00 -23.31 5.29
N GLY A 154 -5.04 -24.18 5.62
CA GLY A 154 -5.13 -25.62 5.31
C GLY A 154 -5.12 -25.94 3.80
N VAL A 155 -4.38 -25.16 3.01
CA VAL A 155 -4.19 -25.39 1.56
C VAL A 155 -3.15 -26.46 1.27
N GLN A 156 -3.27 -27.15 0.14
CA GLN A 156 -2.21 -28.06 -0.29
C GLN A 156 -0.90 -27.31 -0.63
N PRO A 157 0.28 -27.92 -0.42
CA PRO A 157 1.58 -27.32 -0.76
C PRO A 157 1.73 -26.86 -2.22
N ALA A 158 1.03 -27.50 -3.16
CA ALA A 158 1.06 -27.12 -4.57
C ALA A 158 0.56 -25.68 -4.78
N VAL A 159 -0.49 -25.25 -4.08
CA VAL A 159 -1.02 -23.89 -4.15
C VAL A 159 0.05 -22.88 -3.71
N VAL A 160 0.68 -23.13 -2.55
CA VAL A 160 1.72 -22.26 -1.99
C VAL A 160 2.91 -22.12 -2.95
N ASN A 161 3.39 -23.24 -3.52
CA ASN A 161 4.47 -23.22 -4.50
C ASN A 161 4.10 -22.43 -5.77
N GLN A 162 2.85 -22.55 -6.24
CA GLN A 162 2.38 -21.86 -7.44
C GLN A 162 2.29 -20.33 -7.23
N TYR A 163 1.87 -19.85 -6.07
CA TYR A 163 1.91 -18.43 -5.72
C TYR A 163 3.34 -17.88 -5.78
N ARG A 164 4.32 -18.58 -5.17
CA ARG A 164 5.74 -18.23 -5.26
C ARG A 164 6.21 -18.20 -6.72
N ASP A 165 5.87 -19.23 -7.49
CA ASP A 165 6.34 -19.37 -8.86
C ASP A 165 5.73 -18.31 -9.79
N PHE A 166 4.46 -17.93 -9.62
CA PHE A 166 3.86 -16.79 -10.33
C PHE A 166 4.57 -15.48 -9.99
N LEU A 167 4.85 -15.22 -8.71
CA LEU A 167 5.56 -14.02 -8.28
C LEU A 167 6.96 -13.94 -8.89
N ASN A 168 7.73 -15.02 -8.81
CA ASN A 168 9.11 -15.09 -9.30
C ASN A 168 9.21 -15.09 -10.83
N LYS A 169 8.27 -15.76 -11.52
CA LYS A 169 8.22 -15.77 -12.99
C LYS A 169 7.50 -14.55 -13.56
N LYS A 170 6.97 -13.66 -12.71
CA LYS A 170 6.22 -12.45 -13.12
C LYS A 170 5.01 -12.79 -13.99
N ILE A 171 4.26 -13.81 -13.60
CA ILE A 171 2.93 -14.13 -14.12
C ILE A 171 1.93 -13.40 -13.23
N THR A 172 1.25 -12.39 -13.75
CA THR A 172 0.32 -11.58 -12.97
C THR A 172 -1.12 -11.81 -13.45
N PRO A 173 -2.00 -12.39 -12.62
CA PRO A 173 -3.42 -12.51 -12.96
C PRO A 173 -4.07 -11.17 -13.27
N VAL A 174 -4.97 -11.15 -14.25
CA VAL A 174 -5.82 -9.99 -14.51
C VAL A 174 -6.93 -9.98 -13.46
N VAL A 175 -7.03 -8.92 -12.66
CA VAL A 175 -7.99 -8.85 -11.54
C VAL A 175 -8.82 -7.57 -11.67
N PRO A 176 -10.16 -7.63 -11.76
CA PRO A 176 -11.00 -6.43 -11.77
C PRO A 176 -10.90 -5.65 -10.46
N SER A 177 -11.05 -4.32 -10.51
CA SER A 177 -10.84 -3.44 -9.35
C SER A 177 -12.03 -3.31 -8.38
N ARG A 178 -13.23 -3.79 -8.73
CA ARG A 178 -14.46 -3.61 -7.93
C ARG A 178 -15.25 -4.91 -7.81
N GLY A 179 -15.89 -5.12 -6.66
CA GLY A 179 -16.77 -6.28 -6.42
C GLY A 179 -16.69 -6.83 -4.99
N SER A 180 -15.74 -6.35 -4.18
CA SER A 180 -15.64 -6.68 -2.75
C SER A 180 -16.46 -5.73 -1.88
N VAL A 181 -17.06 -6.28 -0.82
CA VAL A 181 -17.71 -5.54 0.29
C VAL A 181 -16.83 -5.49 1.55
N GLY A 182 -15.62 -6.03 1.51
CA GLY A 182 -14.66 -5.99 2.63
C GLY A 182 -14.84 -7.05 3.70
N GLU A 183 -15.56 -8.13 3.41
CA GLU A 183 -15.70 -9.35 4.23
C GLU A 183 -15.07 -10.53 3.48
N ALA A 184 -13.75 -10.45 3.28
CA ALA A 184 -13.00 -11.14 2.23
C ALA A 184 -13.33 -10.67 0.80
N ASP A 185 -12.30 -10.57 -0.03
CA ASP A 185 -12.36 -10.13 -1.42
C ASP A 185 -12.79 -11.27 -2.36
N ILE A 186 -13.78 -12.07 -1.96
CA ILE A 186 -14.13 -13.37 -2.56
C ILE A 186 -14.42 -13.28 -4.07
N THR A 187 -15.04 -12.19 -4.52
CA THR A 187 -15.40 -12.00 -5.93
C THR A 187 -14.21 -11.56 -6.80
N ILE A 188 -13.13 -11.10 -6.16
CA ILE A 188 -11.96 -10.48 -6.79
C ILE A 188 -10.76 -11.43 -6.71
N ALA A 189 -10.43 -11.92 -5.51
CA ALA A 189 -9.37 -12.89 -5.27
C ALA A 189 -9.58 -14.22 -6.04
N SER A 190 -10.84 -14.58 -6.34
CA SER A 190 -11.19 -15.71 -7.20
C SER A 190 -10.48 -15.67 -8.57
N HIS A 191 -10.20 -14.49 -9.15
CA HIS A 191 -9.51 -14.36 -10.44
C HIS A 191 -8.05 -14.83 -10.38
N ILE A 192 -7.40 -14.66 -9.21
CA ILE A 192 -6.06 -15.21 -8.95
C ILE A 192 -6.15 -16.74 -8.93
N GLY A 193 -7.16 -17.29 -8.26
CA GLY A 193 -7.38 -18.73 -8.21
C GLY A 193 -7.71 -19.34 -9.57
N LEU A 194 -8.57 -18.68 -10.36
CA LEU A 194 -8.90 -19.07 -11.73
C LEU A 194 -7.64 -19.13 -12.61
N ALA A 195 -6.77 -18.12 -12.53
CA ALA A 195 -5.49 -18.13 -13.23
C ALA A 195 -4.59 -19.33 -12.86
N MET A 196 -4.56 -19.73 -11.58
CA MET A 196 -3.73 -20.84 -11.12
C MET A 196 -4.26 -22.22 -11.56
N ILE A 197 -5.56 -22.36 -11.80
CA ILE A 197 -6.15 -23.57 -12.39
C ILE A 197 -6.12 -23.54 -13.94
N GLY A 198 -5.50 -22.53 -14.53
CA GLY A 198 -5.34 -22.39 -15.98
C GLY A 198 -6.53 -21.75 -16.69
N GLU A 199 -7.49 -21.21 -15.95
CA GLU A 199 -8.62 -20.44 -16.49
C GLU A 199 -8.34 -18.94 -16.39
N TRP A 200 -9.20 -18.11 -16.99
CA TRP A 200 -9.03 -16.66 -17.01
C TRP A 200 -7.79 -16.16 -17.77
N GLN A 201 -7.33 -14.94 -17.48
CA GLN A 201 -6.26 -14.22 -18.18
C GLN A 201 -5.15 -13.82 -17.21
N VAL A 202 -3.94 -13.74 -17.73
CA VAL A 202 -2.76 -13.22 -17.04
C VAL A 202 -2.00 -12.27 -17.97
N ASP A 203 -1.28 -11.33 -17.37
CA ASP A 203 -0.24 -10.58 -18.05
C ASP A 203 1.10 -11.28 -17.79
N TYR A 204 1.76 -11.72 -18.87
CA TYR A 204 3.03 -12.44 -18.84
C TYR A 204 3.96 -11.94 -19.95
N ARG A 205 5.21 -11.59 -19.60
CA ARG A 205 6.22 -11.06 -20.55
C ARG A 205 5.73 -9.90 -21.42
N GLY A 206 4.97 -8.99 -20.81
CA GLY A 206 4.44 -7.79 -21.48
C GLY A 206 3.24 -8.04 -22.41
N LYS A 207 2.62 -9.22 -22.35
CA LYS A 207 1.43 -9.56 -23.14
C LYS A 207 0.34 -10.15 -22.25
N ARG A 208 -0.90 -9.77 -22.56
CA ARG A 208 -2.08 -10.44 -22.01
C ARG A 208 -2.34 -11.74 -22.76
N MET A 209 -2.57 -12.82 -22.03
CA MET A 209 -2.85 -14.15 -22.61
C MET A 209 -3.68 -15.03 -21.66
N ALA A 210 -4.17 -16.16 -22.18
CA ALA A 210 -4.83 -17.17 -21.37
C ALA A 210 -3.87 -17.75 -20.33
N ALA A 211 -4.37 -17.99 -19.11
CA ALA A 211 -3.53 -18.51 -18.03
C ALA A 211 -2.94 -19.89 -18.33
N ALA A 212 -3.68 -20.76 -19.03
CA ALA A 212 -3.18 -22.06 -19.49
C ALA A 212 -1.94 -21.93 -20.40
N ASP A 213 -1.92 -20.96 -21.31
CA ASP A 213 -0.78 -20.73 -22.21
C ASP A 213 0.42 -20.22 -21.43
N ALA A 214 0.22 -19.26 -20.53
CA ALA A 214 1.28 -18.73 -19.68
C ALA A 214 1.89 -19.81 -18.77
N LEU A 215 1.06 -20.67 -18.16
CA LEU A 215 1.51 -21.82 -17.36
C LEU A 215 2.41 -22.74 -18.20
N LYS A 216 1.96 -23.11 -19.40
CA LYS A 216 2.73 -23.95 -20.33
C LYS A 216 4.05 -23.29 -20.73
N GLU A 217 4.05 -22.01 -21.12
CA GLU A 217 5.25 -21.26 -21.47
C GLU A 217 6.24 -21.13 -20.29
N ALA A 218 5.71 -21.06 -19.07
CA ALA A 218 6.48 -20.95 -17.85
C ALA A 218 7.01 -22.29 -17.31
N GLY A 219 6.60 -23.42 -17.92
CA GLY A 219 6.92 -24.76 -17.45
C GLY A 219 6.21 -25.16 -16.16
N LEU A 220 5.00 -24.62 -15.94
CA LEU A 220 4.15 -24.88 -14.77
C LEU A 220 2.92 -25.69 -15.17
N SER A 221 2.36 -26.44 -14.22
CA SER A 221 1.10 -27.16 -14.41
C SER A 221 -0.05 -26.43 -13.72
N PRO A 222 -1.28 -26.46 -14.26
CA PRO A 222 -2.45 -25.99 -13.55
C PRO A 222 -2.66 -26.72 -12.21
N ILE A 223 -3.08 -25.98 -11.19
CA ILE A 223 -3.46 -26.55 -9.90
C ILE A 223 -4.71 -27.42 -10.06
N LYS A 224 -4.72 -28.56 -9.39
CA LYS A 224 -5.90 -29.41 -9.20
C LYS A 224 -6.41 -29.18 -7.78
N PRO A 225 -7.27 -28.16 -7.56
CA PRO A 225 -7.66 -27.78 -6.21
C PRO A 225 -8.49 -28.89 -5.57
N VAL A 226 -8.29 -29.15 -4.29
CA VAL A 226 -8.99 -30.22 -3.56
C VAL A 226 -9.24 -29.78 -2.12
N GLY A 227 -10.26 -30.38 -1.51
CA GLY A 227 -10.62 -30.04 -0.15
C GLY A 227 -11.06 -28.59 -0.03
N LYS A 228 -10.32 -27.82 0.77
CA LYS A 228 -10.60 -26.40 1.07
C LYS A 228 -9.80 -25.43 0.20
N ASP A 229 -9.09 -25.90 -0.83
CA ASP A 229 -8.21 -25.04 -1.63
C ASP A 229 -8.95 -23.84 -2.24
N PHE A 230 -10.09 -24.05 -2.91
CA PHE A 230 -10.82 -22.96 -3.56
C PHE A 230 -11.16 -21.83 -2.59
N LEU A 231 -11.72 -22.20 -1.42
CA LEU A 231 -12.15 -21.26 -0.40
C LEU A 231 -10.93 -20.51 0.12
N SER A 232 -9.84 -21.22 0.38
CA SER A 232 -8.60 -20.61 0.84
C SER A 232 -7.93 -19.74 -0.23
N MET A 233 -8.18 -19.94 -1.52
CA MET A 233 -7.65 -19.08 -2.57
C MET A 233 -8.43 -17.76 -2.69
N LEU A 234 -9.74 -17.77 -2.40
CA LEU A 234 -10.63 -16.60 -2.56
C LEU A 234 -11.03 -15.90 -1.25
N SER A 235 -11.05 -16.62 -0.12
CA SER A 235 -11.49 -16.12 1.19
C SER A 235 -10.33 -15.42 1.88
N THR A 236 -10.06 -14.20 1.43
CA THR A 236 -8.99 -13.35 1.93
C THR A 236 -9.21 -11.90 1.58
N ASN A 237 -8.71 -10.98 2.41
CA ASN A 237 -8.60 -9.55 2.14
C ASN A 237 -7.24 -9.17 1.53
N ALA A 238 -6.46 -10.12 1.03
CA ALA A 238 -5.12 -9.85 0.52
C ALA A 238 -5.10 -8.83 -0.63
N VAL A 239 -6.16 -8.75 -1.44
CA VAL A 239 -6.27 -7.76 -2.53
C VAL A 239 -6.41 -6.36 -1.95
N ALA A 240 -7.36 -6.16 -1.03
CA ALA A 240 -7.52 -4.91 -0.31
C ALA A 240 -6.27 -4.55 0.51
N ALA A 241 -5.65 -5.51 1.21
CA ALA A 241 -4.44 -5.28 1.99
C ALA A 241 -3.27 -4.84 1.11
N GLY A 242 -3.08 -5.50 -0.04
CA GLY A 242 -2.06 -5.11 -1.02
C GLY A 242 -2.27 -3.69 -1.52
N GLN A 243 -3.49 -3.35 -1.93
CA GLN A 243 -3.81 -1.99 -2.38
C GLN A 243 -3.63 -0.95 -1.27
N ALA A 244 -4.04 -1.27 -0.04
CA ALA A 244 -3.89 -0.40 1.13
C ALA A 244 -2.42 -0.10 1.44
N VAL A 245 -1.53 -1.10 1.37
CA VAL A 245 -0.08 -0.89 1.54
C VAL A 245 0.46 0.15 0.56
N LEU A 246 0.12 0.01 -0.73
CA LEU A 246 0.55 0.96 -1.77
C LEU A 246 -0.04 2.36 -1.55
N ALA A 247 -1.33 2.44 -1.21
CA ALA A 247 -2.01 3.71 -0.97
C ALA A 247 -1.48 4.47 0.26
N VAL A 248 -1.23 3.76 1.37
CA VAL A 248 -0.65 4.33 2.60
C VAL A 248 0.78 4.80 2.35
N GLU A 249 1.58 4.03 1.61
CA GLU A 249 2.93 4.43 1.24
C GLU A 249 2.92 5.67 0.34
N GLU A 250 2.00 5.78 -0.62
CA GLU A 250 1.87 6.98 -1.45
C GLU A 250 1.44 8.20 -0.62
N ALA A 251 0.51 8.03 0.32
CA ALA A 251 0.10 9.08 1.26
C ALA A 251 1.25 9.55 2.16
N LYS A 252 2.09 8.62 2.64
CA LYS A 252 3.30 8.91 3.42
C LYS A 252 4.35 9.65 2.58
N ASN A 253 4.55 9.20 1.34
CA ASN A 253 5.43 9.86 0.39
C ASN A 253 4.96 11.28 0.06
N TYR A 254 3.66 11.50 -0.05
CA TYR A 254 3.09 12.84 -0.20
C TYR A 254 3.29 13.68 1.07
N ALA A 255 2.98 13.16 2.26
CA ALA A 255 3.08 13.88 3.53
C ALA A 255 4.52 14.40 3.79
N ASN A 256 5.54 13.59 3.49
CA ASN A 256 6.94 13.99 3.58
C ASN A 256 7.27 15.18 2.65
N LYS A 257 6.73 15.18 1.42
CA LYS A 257 6.89 16.31 0.47
C LYS A 257 6.14 17.55 0.95
N ALA A 258 4.92 17.38 1.47
CA ALA A 258 4.08 18.47 1.96
C ALA A 258 4.76 19.28 3.06
N ILE A 259 5.58 18.66 3.91
CA ILE A 259 6.38 19.36 4.93
C ILE A 259 7.40 20.30 4.29
N VAL A 260 8.12 19.84 3.25
CA VAL A 260 9.12 20.66 2.55
C VAL A 260 8.47 21.77 1.74
N VAL A 261 7.37 21.46 1.05
CA VAL A 261 6.53 22.44 0.35
C VAL A 261 6.02 23.49 1.32
N PHE A 262 5.56 23.10 2.52
CA PHE A 262 5.12 24.04 3.54
C PHE A 262 6.26 24.92 4.05
N GLY A 263 7.46 24.36 4.27
CA GLY A 263 8.64 25.16 4.61
C GLY A 263 8.92 26.25 3.58
N LEU A 264 8.94 25.89 2.29
CA LEU A 264 9.12 26.86 1.20
C LEU A 264 7.95 27.86 1.14
N THR A 265 6.72 27.42 1.43
CA THR A 265 5.52 28.27 1.48
C THR A 265 5.63 29.30 2.60
N LEU A 266 6.16 28.92 3.76
CA LEU A 266 6.41 29.85 4.86
C LEU A 266 7.50 30.87 4.51
N GLU A 267 8.55 30.45 3.78
CA GLU A 267 9.57 31.35 3.23
C GLU A 267 8.99 32.27 2.16
N GLY A 268 8.11 31.78 1.29
CA GLY A 268 7.37 32.59 0.34
C GLY A 268 6.44 33.60 1.02
N LEU A 269 5.94 33.31 2.23
CA LEU A 269 5.12 34.23 3.02
C LEU A 269 5.93 35.27 3.82
N ASN A 270 7.22 35.03 4.07
CA ASN A 270 7.95 35.70 5.17
C ASN A 270 7.29 35.42 6.54
N GLY A 271 6.83 34.19 6.74
CA GLY A 271 6.00 33.80 7.89
C GLY A 271 6.75 33.67 9.22
N ASN A 272 5.98 33.41 10.27
CA ASN A 272 6.43 33.32 11.65
C ASN A 272 6.72 31.85 12.04
N ILE A 273 7.96 31.59 12.47
CA ILE A 273 8.39 30.26 12.93
C ILE A 273 7.98 29.97 14.38
N ALA A 274 7.69 30.99 15.20
CA ALA A 274 7.38 30.85 16.62
C ALA A 274 6.38 29.73 16.97
N PRO A 275 5.26 29.54 16.22
CA PRO A 275 4.30 28.47 16.48
C PRO A 275 4.88 27.05 16.44
N PHE A 276 5.99 26.85 15.73
CA PHE A 276 6.66 25.58 15.55
C PHE A 276 7.88 25.41 16.43
N LEU A 277 8.23 26.38 17.29
CA LEU A 277 9.37 26.26 18.19
C LEU A 277 9.13 25.17 19.23
N LYS A 278 10.22 24.49 19.63
CA LYS A 278 10.18 23.44 20.66
C LYS A 278 9.44 23.92 21.92
N ALA A 279 9.84 25.09 22.45
CA ALA A 279 9.23 25.68 23.63
C ALA A 279 7.72 25.95 23.47
N THR A 280 7.26 26.30 22.26
CA THR A 280 5.83 26.52 22.00
C THR A 280 5.06 25.21 21.89
N THR A 281 5.62 24.22 21.20
CA THR A 281 4.94 22.95 20.96
C THR A 281 4.91 22.05 22.19
N GLU A 282 5.87 22.18 23.10
CA GLU A 282 5.91 21.40 24.36
C GLU A 282 4.87 21.86 25.39
N ILE A 283 4.25 23.03 25.22
CA ILE A 283 3.13 23.48 26.06
C ILE A 283 1.92 22.54 25.90
N ARG A 284 1.74 21.96 24.72
CA ARG A 284 0.65 21.00 24.42
C ARG A 284 1.17 19.86 23.52
N PRO A 285 1.78 18.82 24.13
CA PRO A 285 2.68 17.89 23.44
C PRO A 285 1.94 16.72 22.74
N PHE A 286 1.12 17.00 21.72
CA PHE A 286 0.60 15.92 20.87
C PHE A 286 1.73 15.30 20.03
N PRO A 287 1.89 13.96 19.99
CA PRO A 287 3.02 13.30 19.33
C PRO A 287 3.23 13.71 17.86
N GLY A 288 2.18 13.62 17.03
CA GLY A 288 2.25 14.03 15.63
C GLY A 288 2.59 15.51 15.45
N MET A 289 2.02 16.40 16.29
CA MET A 289 2.31 17.83 16.26
C MET A 289 3.79 18.11 16.58
N LEU A 290 4.35 17.43 17.59
CA LEU A 290 5.77 17.54 17.94
C LEU A 290 6.68 17.06 16.79
N LYS A 291 6.35 15.91 16.20
CA LYS A 291 7.07 15.30 15.07
C LYS A 291 7.03 16.22 13.85
N ALA A 292 5.85 16.65 13.42
CA ALA A 292 5.67 17.55 12.29
C ALA A 292 6.39 18.89 12.52
N SER A 293 6.23 19.50 13.70
CA SER A 293 6.90 20.77 14.01
C SER A 293 8.42 20.66 14.03
N LYS A 294 8.96 19.53 14.51
CA LYS A 294 10.40 19.25 14.39
C LYS A 294 10.82 19.18 12.93
N MET A 295 10.11 18.43 12.09
CA MET A 295 10.42 18.30 10.67
C MET A 295 10.32 19.64 9.92
N ILE A 296 9.38 20.51 10.31
CA ILE A 296 9.26 21.89 9.79
C ILE A 296 10.51 22.70 10.16
N ARG A 297 10.94 22.67 11.43
CA ARG A 297 12.16 23.37 11.85
C ARG A 297 13.41 22.85 11.13
N ASP A 298 13.56 21.53 11.01
CA ASP A 298 14.68 20.90 10.30
C ASP A 298 14.67 21.27 8.80
N THR A 299 13.47 21.42 8.21
CA THR A 299 13.31 21.87 6.81
C THR A 299 13.78 23.30 6.61
N LEU A 300 13.57 24.16 7.61
CA LEU A 300 13.87 25.59 7.58
C LEU A 300 15.27 25.93 8.07
N GLU A 301 16.11 24.95 8.39
CA GLU A 301 17.47 25.20 8.88
C GLU A 301 18.27 26.12 7.92
N GLY A 302 18.81 27.22 8.47
CA GLY A 302 19.56 28.22 7.71
C GLY A 302 18.71 29.20 6.89
N SER A 303 17.38 29.15 6.99
CA SER A 303 16.47 30.12 6.38
C SER A 303 16.64 31.54 6.92
N TYR A 304 16.39 32.53 6.08
CA TYR A 304 16.27 33.94 6.49
C TYR A 304 15.15 34.18 7.51
N LEU A 305 14.16 33.27 7.61
CA LEU A 305 13.08 33.37 8.58
C LEU A 305 13.55 33.30 10.05
N TRP A 306 14.76 32.76 10.30
CA TRP A 306 15.37 32.76 11.63
C TRP A 306 15.90 34.14 12.06
N GLN A 307 15.99 35.08 11.12
CA GLN A 307 16.39 36.45 11.41
C GLN A 307 15.18 37.34 11.70
N PRO A 308 15.35 38.39 12.53
CA PRO A 308 14.37 39.46 12.62
C PRO A 308 14.11 40.06 11.24
N ALA A 309 12.84 40.32 10.92
CA ALA A 309 12.47 41.02 9.69
C ALA A 309 11.47 42.13 10.04
N GLU A 310 11.76 43.35 9.60
CA GLU A 310 10.81 44.46 9.69
C GLU A 310 9.57 44.14 8.85
N GLY A 311 8.39 44.50 9.37
CA GLY A 311 7.12 44.30 8.67
C GLY A 311 6.54 42.89 8.72
N ARG A 312 7.20 41.91 9.38
CA ARG A 312 6.58 40.60 9.63
C ARG A 312 5.40 40.74 10.61
N PRO A 313 4.21 40.22 10.29
CA PRO A 313 3.07 40.32 11.20
C PRO A 313 3.34 39.54 12.49
N LEU A 314 2.72 39.97 13.59
CA LEU A 314 2.81 39.27 14.88
C LEU A 314 2.34 37.82 14.75
N GLN A 315 1.31 37.57 13.95
CA GLN A 315 0.71 36.27 13.75
C GLN A 315 0.33 36.07 12.29
N ASP A 316 0.69 34.91 11.74
CA ASP A 316 0.21 34.48 10.43
C ASP A 316 -1.27 34.03 10.48
N PRO A 317 -1.96 33.99 9.33
CA PRO A 317 -3.26 33.34 9.21
C PRO A 317 -3.25 31.91 9.77
N LEU A 318 -4.40 31.48 10.31
CA LEU A 318 -4.51 30.17 10.97
C LEU A 318 -4.10 29.00 10.07
N SER A 319 -4.34 29.08 8.77
CA SER A 319 -3.94 28.03 7.82
C SER A 319 -2.45 27.74 7.84
N PHE A 320 -1.60 28.73 8.12
CA PHE A 320 -0.16 28.57 8.35
C PHE A 320 0.11 28.14 9.79
N ARG A 321 -0.41 28.91 10.76
CA ARG A 321 -0.09 28.74 12.18
C ARG A 321 -0.48 27.38 12.75
N THR A 322 -1.55 26.77 12.25
CA THR A 322 -2.02 25.45 12.69
C THR A 322 -1.54 24.29 11.82
N MET A 323 -0.68 24.56 10.81
CA MET A 323 -0.25 23.52 9.86
C MET A 323 0.50 22.37 10.54
N GLY A 324 1.21 22.63 11.64
CA GLY A 324 1.86 21.56 12.42
C GLY A 324 0.86 20.53 12.94
N TYR A 325 -0.36 20.95 13.32
CA TYR A 325 -1.41 20.04 13.78
C TYR A 325 -1.99 19.25 12.61
N ALA A 326 -2.22 19.90 11.47
CA ALA A 326 -2.74 19.23 10.28
C ALA A 326 -1.76 18.16 9.78
N LEU A 327 -0.47 18.49 9.66
CA LEU A 327 0.58 17.54 9.31
C LEU A 327 0.74 16.47 10.38
N GLY A 328 0.72 16.84 11.66
CA GLY A 328 0.83 15.92 12.77
C GLY A 328 -0.27 14.86 12.77
N ASN A 329 -1.52 15.26 12.55
CA ASN A 329 -2.65 14.32 12.45
C ASN A 329 -2.49 13.35 11.28
N VAL A 330 -1.97 13.81 10.13
CA VAL A 330 -1.67 12.93 8.98
C VAL A 330 -0.56 11.94 9.33
N LEU A 331 0.52 12.38 9.99
CA LEU A 331 1.62 11.51 10.39
C LEU A 331 1.18 10.45 11.41
N ASP A 332 0.35 10.82 12.38
CA ASP A 332 -0.22 9.88 13.36
C ASP A 332 -1.16 8.88 12.65
N ALA A 333 -2.01 9.33 11.73
CA ALA A 333 -2.91 8.46 10.99
C ALA A 333 -2.19 7.47 10.05
N ILE A 334 -1.07 7.88 9.44
CA ILE A 334 -0.20 6.97 8.67
C ILE A 334 0.34 5.88 9.59
N GLU A 335 0.90 6.24 10.74
CA GLU A 335 1.51 5.29 11.67
C GLU A 335 0.48 4.27 12.19
N GLU A 336 -0.74 4.71 12.47
CA GLU A 336 -1.82 3.81 12.89
C GLU A 336 -2.32 2.89 11.77
N ALA A 337 -2.35 3.38 10.52
CA ALA A 337 -2.66 2.54 9.36
C ALA A 337 -1.56 1.49 9.12
N GLU A 338 -0.28 1.88 9.23
CA GLU A 338 0.86 0.96 9.11
C GLU A 338 0.80 -0.14 10.18
N LYS A 339 0.51 0.21 11.45
CA LYS A 339 0.35 -0.78 12.54
C LYS A 339 -0.76 -1.79 12.23
N ALA A 340 -1.92 -1.33 11.78
CA ALA A 340 -3.03 -2.21 11.41
C ALA A 340 -2.68 -3.12 10.22
N LEU A 341 -1.99 -2.57 9.20
CA LEU A 341 -1.55 -3.33 8.04
C LEU A 341 -0.49 -4.39 8.39
N ILE A 342 0.44 -4.09 9.29
CA ILE A 342 1.45 -5.07 9.74
C ILE A 342 0.79 -6.31 10.36
N ILE A 343 -0.32 -6.14 11.10
CA ILE A 343 -1.11 -7.26 11.61
C ILE A 343 -1.77 -8.00 10.45
N GLN A 344 -2.44 -7.27 9.55
CA GLN A 344 -3.17 -7.86 8.42
C GLN A 344 -2.27 -8.71 7.49
N ILE A 345 -1.07 -8.23 7.15
CA ILE A 345 -0.20 -8.94 6.20
C ILE A 345 0.52 -10.16 6.81
N ASN A 346 0.49 -10.31 8.13
CA ASN A 346 1.17 -11.37 8.90
C ASN A 346 0.23 -12.29 9.67
N SER A 347 -1.08 -12.20 9.43
CA SER A 347 -2.10 -12.99 10.12
C SER A 347 -3.06 -13.64 9.11
N SER A 348 -3.53 -14.85 9.42
CA SER A 348 -4.55 -15.49 8.59
C SER A 348 -5.93 -14.89 8.84
N ASP A 349 -6.53 -14.35 7.79
CA ASP A 349 -7.90 -13.83 7.71
C ASP A 349 -8.92 -14.88 7.24
N ASP A 350 -8.48 -16.13 7.19
CA ASP A 350 -9.20 -17.23 6.57
C ASP A 350 -10.30 -17.83 7.47
N ASN A 351 -11.38 -18.29 6.84
CA ASN A 351 -12.50 -18.96 7.49
C ASN A 351 -12.95 -20.19 6.68
N PRO A 352 -13.16 -21.36 7.33
CA PRO A 352 -12.78 -21.68 8.71
C PRO A 352 -11.27 -21.80 8.90
N ALA A 353 -10.78 -21.48 10.10
CA ALA A 353 -9.37 -21.62 10.46
C ALA A 353 -9.02 -23.08 10.82
N VAL A 354 -7.88 -23.57 10.33
CA VAL A 354 -7.36 -24.92 10.60
C VAL A 354 -6.12 -24.82 11.49
N ILE A 355 -6.21 -25.28 12.73
CA ILE A 355 -5.09 -25.20 13.68
C ILE A 355 -4.54 -26.59 13.92
N ALA A 356 -3.34 -26.87 13.43
CA ALA A 356 -2.68 -28.15 13.63
C ALA A 356 -2.18 -28.32 15.07
N GLY A 357 -2.12 -29.57 15.55
CA GLY A 357 -1.58 -29.92 16.86
C GLY A 357 -2.50 -29.63 18.04
N VAL A 358 -3.69 -29.06 17.84
CA VAL A 358 -4.66 -28.83 18.91
C VAL A 358 -5.20 -30.17 19.43
N THR A 359 -4.99 -30.45 20.71
CA THR A 359 -5.50 -31.64 21.41
C THR A 359 -6.43 -31.32 22.58
N GLU A 360 -6.41 -30.08 23.05
CA GLU A 360 -7.19 -29.59 24.17
C GLU A 360 -7.95 -28.33 23.75
N VAL A 361 -9.08 -28.09 24.39
CA VAL A 361 -9.92 -26.91 24.18
C VAL A 361 -10.23 -26.29 25.53
N GLU A 362 -10.58 -25.00 25.55
CA GLU A 362 -10.88 -24.26 26.78
C GLU A 362 -12.02 -24.88 27.61
N ARG A 363 -12.99 -25.52 26.95
CA ARG A 363 -14.14 -26.18 27.55
C ARG A 363 -14.20 -27.66 27.15
N PRO A 364 -13.35 -28.53 27.74
CA PRO A 364 -13.29 -29.94 27.37
C PRO A 364 -14.53 -30.74 27.80
N ASP A 365 -15.32 -30.20 28.72
CA ASP A 365 -16.62 -30.71 29.17
C ASP A 365 -17.75 -30.47 28.15
N SER A 366 -17.54 -29.54 27.21
CA SER A 366 -18.55 -29.20 26.21
C SER A 366 -18.39 -30.06 24.96
N GLU A 367 -19.38 -30.91 24.67
CA GLU A 367 -19.46 -31.65 23.40
C GLU A 367 -19.46 -30.71 22.19
N TYR A 368 -20.12 -29.55 22.31
CA TYR A 368 -20.16 -28.53 21.27
C TYR A 368 -18.76 -28.00 20.93
N ILE A 369 -17.96 -27.63 21.94
CA ILE A 369 -16.60 -27.11 21.71
C ILE A 369 -15.64 -28.21 21.27
N THR A 370 -15.74 -29.40 21.85
CA THR A 370 -14.89 -30.55 21.47
C THR A 370 -15.21 -31.09 20.08
N ASN A 371 -16.38 -30.79 19.51
CA ASN A 371 -16.73 -31.15 18.14
C ASN A 371 -15.85 -30.46 17.09
N TYR A 372 -15.16 -29.36 17.43
CA TYR A 372 -14.20 -28.72 16.53
C TYR A 372 -12.86 -29.46 16.43
N LEU A 373 -12.52 -30.33 17.40
CA LEU A 373 -11.25 -31.07 17.43
C LEU A 373 -11.18 -32.18 16.39
N VAL A 374 -10.23 -32.12 15.47
CA VAL A 374 -9.87 -33.23 14.58
C VAL A 374 -8.99 -34.20 15.36
N LYS A 375 -9.48 -35.44 15.50
CA LYS A 375 -8.79 -36.52 16.24
C LYS A 375 -7.98 -37.37 15.22
N GLY A 376 -7.51 -38.56 15.57
CA GLY A 376 -6.85 -39.46 14.60
C GLY A 376 -5.33 -39.29 14.48
N GLU A 377 -4.77 -39.68 13.33
CA GLU A 377 -3.31 -39.61 13.09
C GLU A 377 -2.86 -38.14 13.04
N GLN A 378 -3.65 -37.27 12.42
CA GLN A 378 -3.39 -35.83 12.31
C GLN A 378 -4.30 -35.05 13.27
N LYS A 379 -3.74 -34.57 14.37
CA LYS A 379 -4.52 -33.85 15.40
C LYS A 379 -4.58 -32.37 15.09
N GLY A 380 -5.72 -31.74 15.38
CA GLY A 380 -5.91 -30.31 15.21
C GLY A 380 -7.32 -29.86 15.56
N ALA A 381 -7.68 -28.67 15.10
CA ALA A 381 -9.04 -28.15 15.21
C ALA A 381 -9.42 -27.35 13.96
N ILE A 382 -10.70 -27.36 13.60
CA ILE A 382 -11.25 -26.52 12.54
C ILE A 382 -12.32 -25.63 13.17
N TYR A 383 -12.05 -24.32 13.24
CA TYR A 383 -12.93 -23.34 13.88
C TYR A 383 -13.54 -22.39 12.85
N PRO A 384 -14.86 -22.10 12.93
CA PRO A 384 -15.39 -20.93 12.26
C PRO A 384 -14.77 -19.67 12.89
N THR A 385 -14.42 -18.68 12.06
CA THR A 385 -13.83 -17.42 12.52
C THR A 385 -14.55 -16.23 11.89
N ALA A 386 -14.33 -15.05 12.46
CA ALA A 386 -14.69 -13.76 11.87
C ALA A 386 -13.45 -12.96 11.45
N ASN A 387 -12.31 -13.65 11.21
CA ASN A 387 -11.03 -13.00 10.93
C ASN A 387 -10.99 -12.29 9.56
N PHE A 388 -11.99 -12.54 8.70
CA PHE A 388 -12.15 -11.90 7.40
C PHE A 388 -12.69 -10.47 7.50
N ASP A 389 -13.12 -10.01 8.68
CA ASP A 389 -13.58 -8.62 8.86
C ASP A 389 -12.37 -7.66 8.82
N MET A 390 -12.35 -6.79 7.81
CA MET A 390 -11.27 -5.83 7.59
C MET A 390 -11.49 -4.47 8.27
N LEU A 391 -12.58 -4.29 9.03
CA LEU A 391 -12.96 -3.03 9.65
C LEU A 391 -11.83 -2.34 10.46
N PRO A 392 -10.98 -3.05 11.23
CA PRO A 392 -9.88 -2.41 11.96
C PRO A 392 -8.89 -1.68 11.05
N VAL A 393 -8.59 -2.24 9.87
CA VAL A 393 -7.73 -1.59 8.87
C VAL A 393 -8.49 -0.46 8.19
N VAL A 394 -9.72 -0.72 7.74
CA VAL A 394 -10.53 0.28 7.03
C VAL A 394 -10.74 1.54 7.86
N ALA A 395 -11.03 1.41 9.15
CA ALA A 395 -11.20 2.56 10.04
C ALA A 395 -9.95 3.46 10.10
N ARG A 396 -8.74 2.88 10.00
CA ARG A 396 -7.48 3.64 9.93
C ARG A 396 -7.25 4.29 8.57
N ILE A 397 -7.63 3.62 7.48
CA ILE A 397 -7.62 4.20 6.13
C ILE A 397 -8.59 5.39 6.03
N GLU A 398 -9.78 5.29 6.60
CA GLU A 398 -10.75 6.40 6.63
C GLU A 398 -10.28 7.56 7.52
N GLN A 399 -9.63 7.26 8.65
CA GLN A 399 -8.97 8.27 9.49
C GLN A 399 -7.87 9.02 8.73
N LEU A 400 -7.06 8.31 7.95
CA LEU A 400 -6.03 8.92 7.11
C LEU A 400 -6.64 9.79 5.99
N SER A 401 -7.67 9.28 5.32
CA SER A 401 -8.45 10.02 4.31
C SER A 401 -9.01 11.33 4.88
N HIS A 402 -9.62 11.26 6.06
CA HIS A 402 -10.11 12.44 6.79
C HIS A 402 -8.99 13.43 7.11
N SER A 403 -7.84 12.94 7.58
CA SER A 403 -6.70 13.78 7.96
C SER A 403 -6.11 14.51 6.75
N LEU A 404 -5.96 13.83 5.61
CA LEU A 404 -5.52 14.44 4.35
C LEU A 404 -6.53 15.46 3.81
N ALA A 405 -7.82 15.11 3.80
CA ALA A 405 -8.87 16.03 3.39
C ALA A 405 -8.93 17.27 4.29
N ARG A 406 -8.71 17.13 5.60
CA ARG A 406 -8.61 18.27 6.53
C ARG A 406 -7.38 19.12 6.24
N MET A 407 -6.22 18.52 5.98
CA MET A 407 -4.99 19.22 5.63
C MET A 407 -5.10 19.95 4.29
N SER A 408 -5.86 19.42 3.34
CA SER A 408 -6.10 20.08 2.05
C SER A 408 -6.69 21.48 2.22
N GLN A 409 -7.59 21.69 3.19
CA GLN A 409 -8.11 23.03 3.50
C GLN A 409 -6.99 23.99 3.94
N ASN A 410 -6.04 23.53 4.77
CA ASN A 410 -4.92 24.36 5.18
C ASN A 410 -4.11 24.80 3.96
N ILE A 411 -3.79 23.88 3.05
CA ILE A 411 -3.00 24.17 1.84
C ILE A 411 -3.76 25.10 0.89
N VAL A 412 -5.05 24.85 0.65
CA VAL A 412 -5.89 25.73 -0.17
C VAL A 412 -5.89 27.12 0.44
N MET A 413 -6.18 27.25 1.74
CA MET A 413 -6.21 28.55 2.39
C MET A 413 -4.83 29.22 2.42
N GLN A 414 -3.72 28.50 2.58
CA GLN A 414 -2.37 29.06 2.45
C GLN A 414 -2.16 29.66 1.07
N THR A 415 -2.58 28.94 0.02
CA THR A 415 -2.46 29.38 -1.37
C THR A 415 -3.29 30.63 -1.63
N ILE A 416 -4.55 30.68 -1.18
CA ILE A 416 -5.42 31.86 -1.33
C ILE A 416 -4.85 33.10 -0.61
N ARG A 417 -4.10 32.91 0.49
CA ARG A 417 -3.53 34.05 1.24
C ARG A 417 -2.42 34.75 0.49
N PHE A 418 -1.77 34.10 -0.49
CA PHE A 418 -0.74 34.73 -1.30
C PHE A 418 -1.23 35.89 -2.16
N GLU A 419 -2.53 35.96 -2.39
CA GLU A 419 -3.12 36.94 -3.30
C GLU A 419 -3.30 38.32 -2.67
N ASN A 420 -3.24 38.39 -1.34
CA ASN A 420 -3.56 39.57 -0.58
C ASN A 420 -2.27 40.32 -0.19
N PRO A 421 -2.00 41.50 -0.77
CA PRO A 421 -0.83 42.32 -0.43
C PRO A 421 -0.73 42.64 1.07
N ASN A 422 -1.86 42.77 1.76
CA ASN A 422 -1.89 43.06 3.20
C ASN A 422 -1.37 41.88 4.05
N ILE A 423 -1.28 40.69 3.45
CA ILE A 423 -0.77 39.49 4.12
C ILE A 423 0.65 39.20 3.66
N THR A 424 0.93 39.31 2.36
CA THR A 424 2.22 38.90 1.79
C THR A 424 3.27 40.01 1.77
N GLY A 425 2.83 41.28 1.73
CA GLY A 425 3.68 42.41 1.34
C GLY A 425 4.10 42.39 -0.13
N LEU A 426 3.46 41.56 -0.97
CA LEU A 426 3.75 41.39 -2.39
C LEU A 426 2.60 41.94 -3.25
N SER A 427 2.81 41.99 -4.56
CA SER A 427 1.77 42.35 -5.52
C SER A 427 0.52 41.47 -5.40
N ARG A 428 -0.64 42.05 -5.71
CA ARG A 428 -1.92 41.33 -5.68
C ARG A 428 -1.87 40.17 -6.67
N PHE A 429 -2.40 39.02 -6.26
CA PHE A 429 -2.37 37.78 -7.06
C PHE A 429 -0.96 37.34 -7.51
N LEU A 430 0.09 37.83 -6.86
CA LEU A 430 1.49 37.60 -7.22
C LEU A 430 1.82 38.01 -8.67
N ALA A 431 1.19 39.07 -9.17
CA ALA A 431 1.51 39.64 -10.47
C ALA A 431 2.97 40.10 -10.54
N SER A 432 3.66 39.84 -11.64
CA SER A 432 4.98 40.43 -11.86
C SER A 432 4.84 41.96 -11.99
N GLU A 433 5.93 42.70 -11.77
CA GLU A 433 5.95 44.17 -12.00
C GLU A 433 5.61 44.54 -13.45
N GLU A 434 5.93 43.67 -14.40
CA GLU A 434 5.69 43.87 -15.84
C GLU A 434 4.22 43.60 -16.23
N ASN A 435 3.51 42.77 -15.47
CA ASN A 435 2.14 42.33 -15.79
C ASN A 435 1.06 43.28 -15.26
N THR A 436 1.07 44.52 -15.74
CA THR A 436 0.17 45.57 -15.25
C THR A 436 -1.29 45.43 -15.66
N LEU A 437 -1.58 44.64 -16.72
CA LEU A 437 -2.92 44.43 -17.26
C LEU A 437 -3.49 43.02 -17.02
N GLY A 438 -2.62 42.05 -16.68
CA GLY A 438 -3.02 40.66 -16.51
C GLY A 438 -3.69 40.39 -15.16
N HIS A 439 -4.36 39.25 -15.09
CA HIS A 439 -5.03 38.77 -13.89
C HIS A 439 -4.09 37.92 -13.00
N ALA A 440 -2.92 37.54 -13.50
CA ALA A 440 -1.96 36.65 -12.85
C ALA A 440 -2.69 35.43 -12.24
N PHE A 441 -2.65 35.26 -10.92
CA PHE A 441 -3.25 34.11 -10.26
C PHE A 441 -4.68 34.32 -9.73
N GLY A 442 -5.34 35.44 -10.05
CA GLY A 442 -6.69 35.75 -9.55
C GLY A 442 -7.79 34.79 -10.05
N ALA A 443 -7.61 34.22 -11.24
CA ALA A 443 -8.56 33.24 -11.80
C ALA A 443 -8.26 31.80 -11.38
N ILE A 444 -6.99 31.44 -11.13
CA ILE A 444 -6.57 30.04 -11.17
C ILE A 444 -6.71 29.26 -9.86
N GLN A 445 -7.48 29.83 -8.93
CA GLN A 445 -7.79 29.23 -7.63
C GLN A 445 -8.99 28.29 -7.68
N LYS A 446 -9.85 28.41 -8.70
CA LYS A 446 -11.10 27.65 -8.78
C LYS A 446 -10.86 26.13 -8.74
N PRO A 447 -9.81 25.59 -9.40
CA PRO A 447 -9.45 24.19 -9.24
C PRO A 447 -9.18 23.78 -7.77
N LEU A 448 -8.58 24.65 -6.94
CA LEU A 448 -8.38 24.36 -5.51
C LEU A 448 -9.70 24.17 -4.78
N GLY A 449 -10.71 24.98 -5.10
CA GLY A 449 -12.02 24.91 -4.47
C GLY A 449 -12.76 23.62 -4.81
N GLU A 450 -12.69 23.20 -6.08
CA GLU A 450 -13.30 21.95 -6.55
C GLU A 450 -12.59 20.71 -6.02
N LEU A 451 -11.26 20.62 -6.14
CA LEU A 451 -10.46 19.51 -5.58
C LEU A 451 -10.62 19.38 -4.05
N TYR A 452 -10.72 20.51 -3.34
CA TYR A 452 -11.02 20.48 -1.90
C TYR A 452 -12.41 19.92 -1.61
N ALA A 453 -13.42 20.35 -2.37
CA ALA A 453 -14.78 19.85 -2.21
C ALA A 453 -14.87 18.35 -2.50
N GLU A 454 -14.18 17.87 -3.53
CA GLU A 454 -14.07 16.44 -3.86
C GLU A 454 -13.39 15.67 -2.70
N ASN A 455 -12.27 16.15 -2.18
CA ASN A 455 -11.59 15.51 -1.05
C ASN A 455 -12.48 15.41 0.20
N ARG A 456 -13.33 16.42 0.45
CA ARG A 456 -14.30 16.36 1.55
C ARG A 456 -15.36 15.29 1.33
N GLN A 457 -15.86 15.16 0.10
CA GLN A 457 -16.85 14.14 -0.26
C GLN A 457 -16.26 12.74 -0.10
N LEU A 458 -15.04 12.52 -0.60
CA LEU A 458 -14.35 11.23 -0.53
C LEU A 458 -13.96 10.82 0.91
N ALA A 459 -13.79 11.78 1.80
CA ALA A 459 -13.47 11.55 3.21
C ALA A 459 -14.68 11.20 4.09
N MET A 460 -15.89 11.13 3.52
CA MET A 460 -17.05 10.57 4.21
C MET A 460 -16.82 9.07 4.41
N PRO A 461 -17.01 8.53 5.64
CA PRO A 461 -16.85 7.11 5.89
C PRO A 461 -17.82 6.29 5.04
N VAL A 462 -17.30 5.32 4.32
CA VAL A 462 -18.06 4.36 3.50
C VAL A 462 -18.22 3.03 4.22
N SER A 463 -17.44 2.76 5.26
CA SER A 463 -17.58 1.56 6.11
C SER A 463 -18.93 1.46 6.83
N MET A 464 -19.75 2.52 6.81
CA MET A 464 -21.08 2.57 7.43
C MET A 464 -22.23 2.28 6.44
N ASP A 465 -21.94 2.21 5.14
CA ASP A 465 -22.96 2.13 4.08
C ASP A 465 -23.04 0.75 3.42
N GLY A 466 -24.13 0.02 3.65
CA GLY A 466 -24.34 -1.31 3.06
C GLY A 466 -25.61 -1.98 3.54
N PHE A 467 -25.80 -3.24 3.15
CA PHE A 467 -27.01 -4.02 3.41
C PHE A 467 -26.68 -5.52 3.40
N ALA A 468 -27.60 -6.33 3.93
CA ALA A 468 -27.39 -7.76 4.05
C ALA A 468 -27.42 -8.49 2.69
N LEU A 469 -26.50 -9.42 2.52
CA LEU A 469 -26.29 -10.27 1.35
C LEU A 469 -26.49 -11.75 1.72
N ALA A 470 -26.36 -12.64 0.73
CA ALA A 470 -26.42 -14.09 0.90
C ALA A 470 -27.63 -14.58 1.74
N GLY A 471 -28.82 -14.05 1.45
CA GLY A 471 -30.05 -14.43 2.18
C GLY A 471 -30.13 -13.88 3.60
N ASN A 472 -29.53 -12.72 3.85
CA ASN A 472 -29.40 -12.06 5.16
C ASN A 472 -28.44 -12.76 6.14
N ILE A 473 -27.55 -13.63 5.66
CA ILE A 473 -26.50 -14.24 6.50
C ILE A 473 -25.28 -13.32 6.56
N GLU A 474 -24.91 -12.71 5.44
CA GLU A 474 -23.80 -11.75 5.36
C GLU A 474 -24.36 -10.35 5.59
N ASP A 475 -24.55 -9.95 6.84
CA ASP A 475 -25.29 -8.74 7.25
C ASP A 475 -24.41 -7.60 7.78
N THR A 476 -23.09 -7.73 7.64
CA THR A 476 -22.08 -6.70 7.92
C THR A 476 -21.12 -6.54 6.73
N PHE A 477 -20.36 -5.45 6.71
CA PHE A 477 -19.43 -5.08 5.64
C PHE A 477 -18.40 -4.05 6.13
N ALA A 478 -17.28 -3.93 5.41
CA ALA A 478 -16.26 -2.91 5.66
C ALA A 478 -16.01 -1.98 4.46
N ASN A 479 -16.47 -2.32 3.26
CA ASN A 479 -16.25 -1.57 2.01
C ASN A 479 -14.76 -1.24 1.73
N SER A 480 -13.87 -2.18 2.05
CA SER A 480 -12.40 -1.99 2.07
C SER A 480 -11.85 -1.35 0.80
N LEU A 481 -12.10 -1.93 -0.38
CA LEU A 481 -11.59 -1.40 -1.65
C LEU A 481 -12.13 0.01 -1.99
N LEU A 482 -13.34 0.36 -1.54
CA LEU A 482 -13.88 1.70 -1.76
C LEU A 482 -13.17 2.72 -0.87
N ALA A 483 -12.99 2.40 0.42
CA ALA A 483 -12.27 3.26 1.35
C ALA A 483 -10.82 3.51 0.87
N ILE A 484 -10.14 2.47 0.37
CA ILE A 484 -8.77 2.58 -0.16
C ILE A 484 -8.71 3.43 -1.44
N ARG A 485 -9.63 3.23 -2.39
CA ARG A 485 -9.70 4.09 -3.59
C ARG A 485 -9.98 5.55 -3.27
N ASN A 486 -10.79 5.82 -2.23
CA ASN A 486 -11.00 7.18 -1.76
C ASN A 486 -9.70 7.80 -1.24
N LEU A 487 -8.90 7.05 -0.47
CA LEU A 487 -7.56 7.49 -0.03
C LEU A 487 -6.63 7.77 -1.21
N GLU A 488 -6.56 6.88 -2.20
CA GLU A 488 -5.74 7.05 -3.40
C GLU A 488 -6.13 8.33 -4.15
N LYS A 489 -7.43 8.53 -4.39
CA LYS A 489 -7.94 9.71 -5.09
C LYS A 489 -7.72 11.00 -4.30
N ILE A 490 -7.93 10.98 -2.98
CA ILE A 490 -7.61 12.11 -2.11
C ILE A 490 -6.12 12.46 -2.25
N THR A 491 -5.23 11.46 -2.15
CA THR A 491 -3.78 11.66 -2.25
C THR A 491 -3.38 12.21 -3.61
N ASP A 492 -3.97 11.72 -4.71
CA ASP A 492 -3.75 12.25 -6.06
C ASP A 492 -4.18 13.71 -6.18
N ASN A 493 -5.36 14.05 -5.67
CA ASN A 493 -5.85 15.43 -5.60
C ASN A 493 -4.92 16.32 -4.77
N MET A 494 -4.33 15.80 -3.69
CA MET A 494 -3.37 16.54 -2.89
C MET A 494 -2.13 16.95 -3.71
N TYR A 495 -1.65 16.12 -4.65
CA TYR A 495 -0.56 16.50 -5.55
C TYR A 495 -0.95 17.64 -6.48
N TYR A 496 -2.17 17.67 -7.02
CA TYR A 496 -2.66 18.80 -7.81
C TYR A 496 -2.79 20.08 -6.97
N ILE A 497 -3.38 19.96 -5.78
CA ILE A 497 -3.51 21.08 -4.83
C ILE A 497 -2.12 21.65 -4.49
N SER A 498 -1.14 20.79 -4.20
CA SER A 498 0.23 21.21 -3.92
C SER A 498 0.99 21.69 -5.16
N SER A 499 0.66 21.23 -6.37
CA SER A 499 1.21 21.77 -7.63
C SER A 499 0.84 23.24 -7.80
N ILE A 500 -0.44 23.57 -7.57
CA ILE A 500 -0.94 24.93 -7.61
C ILE A 500 -0.31 25.76 -6.47
N GLN A 501 -0.22 25.19 -5.26
CA GLN A 501 0.51 25.81 -4.14
C GLN A 501 1.96 26.13 -4.53
N MET A 502 2.67 25.18 -5.14
CA MET A 502 4.07 25.35 -5.55
C MET A 502 4.24 26.47 -6.56
N LEU A 503 3.31 26.63 -7.51
CA LEU A 503 3.34 27.75 -8.45
C LEU A 503 3.28 29.09 -7.71
N HIS A 504 2.34 29.23 -6.77
CA HIS A 504 2.17 30.44 -5.96
C HIS A 504 3.37 30.68 -5.05
N THR A 505 3.79 29.66 -4.32
CA THR A 505 4.91 29.71 -3.39
C THR A 505 6.20 30.10 -4.09
N ALA A 506 6.53 29.46 -5.22
CA ALA A 506 7.75 29.77 -5.95
C ALA A 506 7.68 31.18 -6.56
N GLN A 507 6.50 31.63 -7.04
CA GLN A 507 6.32 33.00 -7.53
C GLN A 507 6.51 34.02 -6.39
N ALA A 508 5.98 33.74 -5.21
CA ALA A 508 6.15 34.60 -4.05
C ALA A 508 7.62 34.70 -3.61
N VAL A 509 8.36 33.60 -3.67
CA VAL A 509 9.82 33.59 -3.44
C VAL A 509 10.55 34.46 -4.46
N ASP A 510 10.20 34.35 -5.75
CA ASP A 510 10.80 35.19 -6.80
C ASP A 510 10.56 36.69 -6.56
N LEU A 511 9.31 37.05 -6.21
CA LEU A 511 8.92 38.44 -5.96
C LEU A 511 9.53 39.02 -4.68
N ARG A 512 9.92 38.19 -3.71
CA ARG A 512 10.72 38.66 -2.55
C ARG A 512 12.16 38.99 -2.91
N GLY A 513 12.64 38.56 -4.09
CA GLY A 513 14.01 38.79 -4.53
C GLY A 513 15.03 37.90 -3.83
N LYS A 514 16.22 38.45 -3.55
CA LYS A 514 17.38 37.69 -3.05
C LYS A 514 17.25 37.35 -1.55
N VAL A 515 16.35 36.44 -1.21
CA VAL A 515 16.23 35.88 0.14
C VAL A 515 17.09 34.63 0.31
N GLN A 516 17.62 34.41 1.52
CA GLN A 516 18.37 33.20 1.86
C GLN A 516 17.39 32.08 2.25
N LEU A 517 17.04 31.24 1.29
CA LEU A 517 16.24 30.04 1.54
C LEU A 517 17.04 28.98 2.31
N ALA A 518 16.36 28.16 3.10
CA ALA A 518 16.95 26.97 3.71
C ALA A 518 17.45 25.98 2.65
N LYS A 519 18.43 25.13 3.00
CA LYS A 519 19.06 24.20 2.04
C LYS A 519 18.04 23.27 1.37
N LYS A 520 17.09 22.71 2.14
CA LYS A 520 16.09 21.76 1.64
C LYS A 520 15.05 22.44 0.75
N THR A 521 14.53 23.59 1.18
CA THR A 521 13.54 24.35 0.42
C THR A 521 14.13 24.98 -0.83
N LYS A 522 15.39 25.45 -0.78
CA LYS A 522 16.14 25.90 -1.96
C LYS A 522 16.29 24.78 -3.00
N ALA A 523 16.66 23.58 -2.57
CA ALA A 523 16.78 22.45 -3.48
C ALA A 523 15.44 22.11 -4.18
N LEU A 524 14.33 22.13 -3.43
CA LEU A 524 12.99 21.97 -3.98
C LEU A 524 12.64 23.08 -4.98
N TYR A 525 12.85 24.33 -4.60
CA TYR A 525 12.57 25.52 -5.43
C TYR A 525 13.40 25.50 -6.72
N ASP A 526 14.71 25.28 -6.64
CA ASP A 526 15.61 25.25 -7.80
C ASP A 526 15.23 24.10 -8.76
N ALA A 527 14.83 22.94 -8.22
CA ALA A 527 14.40 21.81 -9.04
C ALA A 527 13.04 22.09 -9.71
N TYR A 528 12.09 22.67 -8.99
CA TYR A 528 10.78 23.05 -9.54
C TYR A 528 10.91 24.12 -10.64
N ARG A 529 11.78 25.13 -10.44
CA ARG A 529 11.99 26.21 -11.42
C ARG A 529 12.62 25.77 -12.74
N LYS A 530 13.23 24.57 -12.79
CA LYS A 530 13.69 23.96 -14.06
C LYS A 530 12.53 23.46 -14.93
N VAL A 531 11.38 23.14 -14.33
CA VAL A 531 10.23 22.58 -15.05
C VAL A 531 9.10 23.59 -15.20
N VAL A 532 8.90 24.47 -14.21
CA VAL A 532 7.87 25.52 -14.22
C VAL A 532 8.54 26.90 -14.06
N PRO A 533 8.64 27.69 -15.14
CA PRO A 533 9.32 28.99 -15.11
C PRO A 533 8.50 30.05 -14.38
N PHE A 534 9.18 31.14 -13.97
CA PHE A 534 8.54 32.35 -13.45
C PHE A 534 7.41 32.83 -14.37
N VAL A 535 6.36 33.39 -13.77
CA VAL A 535 5.20 33.91 -14.49
C VAL A 535 5.38 35.42 -14.63
N SER A 536 6.00 35.84 -15.74
CA SER A 536 6.14 37.26 -16.09
C SER A 536 4.87 37.85 -16.68
N PHE A 537 4.11 37.07 -17.46
CA PHE A 537 2.80 37.45 -18.02
C PHE A 537 1.81 36.29 -17.91
N ASP A 538 0.52 36.61 -18.00
CA ASP A 538 -0.55 35.61 -18.04
C ASP A 538 -0.33 34.59 -19.17
N ARG A 539 -0.56 33.32 -18.86
CA ARG A 539 -0.48 32.21 -19.83
C ARG A 539 -1.44 31.10 -19.46
N ILE A 540 -1.52 30.08 -20.30
CA ILE A 540 -2.33 28.89 -19.99
C ILE A 540 -1.62 28.10 -18.89
N TYR A 541 -2.13 28.20 -17.66
CA TYR A 541 -1.53 27.58 -16.48
C TYR A 541 -1.74 26.07 -16.38
N THR A 542 -2.62 25.47 -17.20
CA THR A 542 -2.85 24.02 -17.22
C THR A 542 -1.55 23.24 -17.37
N ALA A 543 -0.65 23.67 -18.26
CA ALA A 543 0.64 23.03 -18.46
C ALA A 543 1.56 23.16 -17.23
N ASP A 544 1.50 24.30 -16.52
CA ASP A 544 2.28 24.50 -15.29
C ASP A 544 1.77 23.59 -14.16
N PHE A 545 0.45 23.41 -14.06
CA PHE A 545 -0.17 22.52 -13.07
C PHE A 545 0.16 21.06 -13.31
N THR A 546 0.10 20.59 -14.56
CA THR A 546 0.48 19.22 -14.92
C THR A 546 1.96 18.98 -14.62
N LYS A 547 2.85 19.88 -15.04
CA LYS A 547 4.29 19.75 -14.75
C LYS A 547 4.59 19.76 -13.26
N GLY A 548 3.92 20.61 -12.48
CA GLY A 548 4.09 20.64 -11.03
C GLY A 548 3.57 19.38 -10.34
N TYR A 549 2.48 18.80 -10.83
CA TYR A 549 1.95 17.51 -10.36
C TYR A 549 2.95 16.38 -10.63
N GLU A 550 3.43 16.24 -11.87
CA GLU A 550 4.42 15.24 -12.28
C GLU A 550 5.74 15.40 -11.51
N PHE A 551 6.18 16.65 -11.34
CA PHE A 551 7.34 16.99 -10.54
C PHE A 551 7.18 16.51 -9.10
N LEU A 552 6.07 16.85 -8.44
CA LEU A 552 5.87 16.46 -7.05
C LEU A 552 5.76 14.94 -6.89
N LYS A 553 5.13 14.20 -7.82
CA LYS A 553 5.09 12.73 -7.75
C LYS A 553 6.47 12.09 -7.92
N SER A 554 7.34 12.67 -8.74
CA SER A 554 8.69 12.14 -8.98
C SER A 554 9.77 12.69 -8.04
N TYR A 555 9.51 13.79 -7.33
CA TYR A 555 10.50 14.46 -6.49
C TYR A 555 10.80 13.67 -5.22
N THR A 556 12.06 13.27 -5.03
CA THR A 556 12.54 12.67 -3.78
C THR A 556 13.05 13.75 -2.83
N VAL A 557 12.48 13.82 -1.62
CA VAL A 557 12.98 14.67 -0.55
C VAL A 557 14.37 14.16 -0.12
N LYS A 558 15.37 15.05 -0.15
CA LYS A 558 16.76 14.75 0.23
C LYS A 558 17.06 15.07 1.69
#